data_AF-A0A1B6YHT3-F1
#
_entry.id   AF-A0A1B6YHT3-F1
#
_cell.length_a   1.000
_cell.length_b   1.000
_cell.length_c   1.000
_cell.angle_alpha   90.00
_cell.angle_beta   90.00
_cell.angle_gamma   90.00
#
_symmetry.space_group_name_H-M   'P 1'
#
loop_
_entity.id
_entity.type
_entity.pdbx_description
1 polymer ?
#
loop_
_entity_poly.entity_id
_entity_poly.type
_entity_poly.pdbx_seq_one_letter_code
_entity_poly.pdbx_strand_id
1 'polypeptide(L)'
;MTLRPLPKTVAPVPDELLSGWLIRLATINYCEVDELMAHIGISVRHPATFDFEVDMATLEKIAIAARLDPKTVGSLVFPPMSQAEALLTAQFPFQSCPDCSRQGLALRHWRRAWAFDCQICGTRLVSIFAIPHGELASEKLLHRARRGAGHLELAIASNSAAHLRRAMRAVTFAMALKTVRGDKAFALQHPRPGVRIFCLAAIAAAQAHPLIKAAMFSRSIDGFARAALLRTYGKEPRLLAAVDQIVKRNLRSALLPEAESHI
;
A
#
# COMPACT_ATOMS: atom_id res chain seq x y z
N MET A 1 16.80 10.98 -37.02
CA MET A 1 15.40 10.65 -37.36
C MET A 1 14.50 11.69 -36.72
N THR A 2 13.66 12.36 -37.50
CA THR A 2 12.63 13.28 -36.97
C THR A 2 11.52 12.47 -36.34
N LEU A 3 11.36 12.60 -35.02
CA LEU A 3 10.28 11.95 -34.27
C LEU A 3 8.92 12.45 -34.78
N ARG A 4 8.08 11.54 -35.25
CA ARG A 4 6.73 11.89 -35.75
C ARG A 4 5.76 11.99 -34.57
N PRO A 5 4.98 13.07 -34.45
CA PRO A 5 3.95 13.20 -33.42
C PRO A 5 2.89 12.09 -33.51
N LEU A 6 2.26 11.77 -32.38
CA LEU A 6 1.18 10.79 -32.30
C LEU A 6 -0.11 11.31 -32.94
N PRO A 7 -0.89 10.50 -33.67
CA PRO A 7 -2.14 10.95 -34.27
C PRO A 7 -3.11 11.57 -33.25
N LYS A 8 -3.30 10.92 -32.10
CA LYS A 8 -4.17 11.37 -31.03
C LYS A 8 -3.37 11.62 -29.75
N THR A 9 -3.84 12.59 -28.97
CA THR A 9 -3.24 12.97 -27.69
C THR A 9 -4.33 13.07 -26.63
N VAL A 10 -3.97 12.88 -25.37
CA VAL A 10 -4.88 12.98 -24.22
C VAL A 10 -4.23 13.80 -23.12
N ALA A 11 -4.99 14.72 -22.53
CA ALA A 11 -4.51 15.53 -21.42
C ALA A 11 -4.30 14.64 -20.18
N PRO A 12 -3.17 14.79 -19.47
CA PRO A 12 -3.02 14.14 -18.18
C PRO A 12 -4.01 14.68 -17.16
N VAL A 13 -4.40 13.85 -16.19
CA VAL A 13 -5.26 14.26 -15.07
C VAL A 13 -4.46 14.51 -13.79
N PRO A 14 -4.99 15.28 -12.83
CA PRO A 14 -4.33 15.46 -11.54
C PRO A 14 -4.02 14.13 -10.86
N ASP A 15 -2.83 14.06 -10.25
CA ASP A 15 -2.31 12.86 -9.57
C ASP A 15 -2.04 11.64 -10.47
N GLU A 16 -2.15 11.76 -11.79
CA GLU A 16 -1.85 10.66 -12.71
C GLU A 16 -0.36 10.31 -12.74
N LEU A 17 -0.07 9.01 -12.81
CA LEU A 17 1.27 8.46 -13.01
C LEU A 17 1.65 8.53 -14.49
N LEU A 18 2.92 8.77 -14.77
CA LEU A 18 3.44 8.76 -16.14
C LEU A 18 3.15 7.43 -16.84
N SER A 19 3.36 6.29 -16.17
CA SER A 19 3.02 4.98 -16.73
C SER A 19 1.54 4.82 -17.08
N GLY A 20 0.64 5.29 -16.21
CA GLY A 20 -0.80 5.25 -16.45
C GLY A 20 -1.22 6.11 -17.63
N TRP A 21 -0.68 7.33 -17.69
CA TRP A 21 -0.95 8.25 -18.79
C TRP A 21 -0.42 7.70 -20.12
N LEU A 22 0.77 7.08 -20.15
CA LEU A 22 1.31 6.43 -21.35
C LEU A 22 0.41 5.28 -21.83
N ILE A 23 -0.15 4.48 -20.92
CA ILE A 23 -1.11 3.42 -21.27
C ILE A 23 -2.37 4.01 -21.90
N ARG A 24 -2.92 5.11 -21.34
CA ARG A 24 -4.08 5.80 -21.93
C ARG A 24 -3.75 6.41 -23.29
N LEU A 25 -2.56 6.97 -23.43
CA LEU A 25 -2.07 7.53 -24.69
C LEU A 25 -1.89 6.45 -25.76
N ALA A 26 -1.42 5.25 -25.40
CA ALA A 26 -1.35 4.11 -26.30
C ALA A 26 -2.75 3.63 -26.69
N THR A 27 -3.63 3.46 -25.69
CA THR A 27 -5.02 3.04 -25.87
C THR A 27 -5.79 3.93 -26.84
N ILE A 28 -5.69 5.27 -26.72
CA ILE A 28 -6.39 6.19 -27.62
C ILE A 28 -5.85 6.14 -29.06
N ASN A 29 -4.58 5.77 -29.23
CA ASN A 29 -3.93 5.56 -30.53
C ASN A 29 -4.05 4.12 -31.05
N TYR A 30 -4.81 3.25 -30.37
CA TYR A 30 -5.03 1.85 -30.74
C TYR A 30 -3.74 1.03 -30.88
N CYS A 31 -2.78 1.27 -30.00
CA CYS A 31 -1.55 0.50 -29.93
C CYS A 31 -1.27 0.06 -28.49
N GLU A 32 -0.40 -0.93 -28.34
CA GLU A 32 0.14 -1.32 -27.05
C GLU A 32 1.17 -0.30 -26.57
N VAL A 33 1.37 -0.22 -25.25
CA VAL A 33 2.33 0.72 -24.67
C VAL A 33 3.74 0.50 -25.22
N ASP A 34 4.16 -0.75 -25.43
CA ASP A 34 5.48 -1.07 -25.97
C ASP A 34 5.65 -0.59 -27.42
N GLU A 35 4.59 -0.67 -28.24
CA GLU A 35 4.58 -0.16 -29.62
C GLU A 35 4.68 1.37 -29.63
N LEU A 36 3.94 2.05 -28.75
CA LEU A 36 4.04 3.50 -28.57
C LEU A 36 5.45 3.91 -28.15
N MET A 37 6.05 3.21 -27.20
CA MET A 37 7.41 3.50 -26.72
C MET A 37 8.46 3.28 -27.82
N ALA A 38 8.30 2.21 -28.60
CA ALA A 38 9.15 1.93 -29.77
C ALA A 38 9.03 3.04 -30.84
N HIS A 39 7.82 3.53 -31.12
CA HIS A 39 7.59 4.66 -32.02
C HIS A 39 8.28 5.94 -31.55
N ILE A 40 8.29 6.18 -30.23
CA ILE A 40 8.98 7.34 -29.62
C ILE A 40 10.52 7.17 -29.61
N GLY A 41 11.02 5.97 -29.87
CA GLY A 41 12.45 5.66 -29.84
C GLY A 41 13.00 5.57 -28.42
N ILE A 42 12.23 4.94 -27.53
CA ILE A 42 12.58 4.67 -26.14
C ILE A 42 12.47 3.16 -25.89
N SER A 43 13.58 2.53 -25.52
CA SER A 43 13.62 1.09 -25.21
C SER A 43 13.59 0.88 -23.70
N VAL A 44 12.40 0.70 -23.13
CA VAL A 44 12.25 0.40 -21.70
C VAL A 44 11.39 -0.84 -21.51
N ARG A 45 11.82 -1.72 -20.61
CA ARG A 45 11.11 -2.98 -20.36
C ARG A 45 9.79 -2.77 -19.63
N HIS A 46 9.72 -1.83 -18.67
CA HIS A 46 8.58 -1.68 -17.78
C HIS A 46 8.22 -0.19 -17.59
N PRO A 47 7.11 0.31 -18.17
CA PRO A 47 6.72 1.73 -18.07
C PRO A 47 6.61 2.26 -16.63
N ALA A 48 6.30 1.40 -15.66
CA ALA A 48 6.20 1.75 -14.24
C ALA A 48 7.51 2.31 -13.64
N THR A 49 8.67 2.06 -14.24
CA THR A 49 9.95 2.64 -13.75
C THR A 49 9.99 4.15 -13.94
N PHE A 50 9.32 4.66 -14.97
CA PHE A 50 9.24 6.10 -15.23
C PHE A 50 8.41 6.86 -14.21
N ASP A 51 7.64 6.18 -13.38
CA ASP A 51 6.89 6.84 -12.32
C ASP A 51 7.83 7.53 -11.31
N PHE A 52 9.07 7.06 -11.15
CA PHE A 52 9.99 7.54 -10.12
C PHE A 52 11.12 8.41 -10.66
N GLU A 53 11.65 8.06 -11.83
CA GLU A 53 12.78 8.75 -12.42
C GLU A 53 12.77 8.62 -13.94
N VAL A 54 12.98 9.75 -14.62
CA VAL A 54 13.08 9.85 -16.08
C VAL A 54 14.10 10.93 -16.40
N ASP A 55 15.05 10.63 -17.28
CA ASP A 55 16.00 11.63 -17.76
C ASP A 55 15.31 12.66 -18.67
N MET A 56 15.90 13.86 -18.75
CA MET A 56 15.32 14.97 -19.53
C MET A 56 15.18 14.65 -21.03
N ALA A 57 16.10 13.90 -21.61
CA ALA A 57 16.03 13.56 -23.04
C ALA A 57 14.85 12.61 -23.33
N THR A 58 14.58 11.67 -22.43
CA THR A 58 13.40 10.80 -22.51
C THR A 58 12.12 11.60 -22.33
N LEU A 59 12.06 12.53 -21.36
CA LEU A 59 10.90 13.42 -21.20
C LEU A 59 10.63 14.27 -22.44
N GLU A 60 11.66 14.84 -23.05
CA GLU A 60 11.56 15.64 -24.27
C GLU A 60 11.00 14.83 -25.44
N LYS A 61 11.47 13.58 -25.64
CA LYS A 61 10.93 12.69 -26.67
C LYS A 61 9.44 12.42 -26.45
N ILE A 62 9.03 12.09 -25.22
CA ILE A 62 7.62 11.84 -24.89
C ILE A 62 6.79 13.11 -25.15
N ALA A 63 7.29 14.26 -24.71
CA ALA A 63 6.63 15.55 -24.88
C ALA A 63 6.42 15.93 -26.36
N ILE A 64 7.46 15.77 -27.19
CA ILE A 64 7.40 16.00 -28.64
C ILE A 64 6.36 15.06 -29.29
N ALA A 65 6.41 13.77 -28.97
CA ALA A 65 5.47 12.79 -29.51
C ALA A 65 4.02 13.12 -29.14
N ALA A 66 3.79 13.52 -27.88
CA ALA A 66 2.47 13.84 -27.35
C ALA A 66 2.02 15.29 -27.58
N ARG A 67 2.85 16.14 -28.21
CA ARG A 67 2.61 17.58 -28.38
C ARG A 67 2.25 18.28 -27.06
N LEU A 68 2.98 17.95 -26.00
CA LEU A 68 2.86 18.58 -24.68
C LEU A 68 4.14 19.30 -24.32
N ASP A 69 4.05 20.18 -23.32
CA ASP A 69 5.24 20.76 -22.71
C ASP A 69 5.99 19.70 -21.88
N PRO A 70 7.34 19.61 -21.96
CA PRO A 70 8.11 18.66 -21.16
C PRO A 70 7.86 18.78 -19.65
N LYS A 71 7.54 19.96 -19.12
CA LYS A 71 7.20 20.13 -17.70
C LYS A 71 5.86 19.48 -17.36
N THR A 72 4.90 19.51 -18.29
CA THR A 72 3.63 18.78 -18.11
C THR A 72 3.88 17.28 -18.01
N VAL A 73 4.72 16.71 -18.86
CA VAL A 73 5.09 15.28 -18.78
C VAL A 73 5.87 14.98 -17.49
N GLY A 74 6.84 15.82 -17.15
CA GLY A 74 7.62 15.70 -15.92
C GLY A 74 6.76 15.76 -14.65
N SER A 75 5.63 16.48 -14.68
CA SER A 75 4.69 16.56 -13.55
C SER A 75 3.97 15.24 -13.22
N LEU A 76 4.05 14.23 -14.10
CA LEU A 76 3.47 12.90 -13.92
C LEU A 76 4.40 11.92 -13.19
N VAL A 77 5.67 12.29 -13.03
CA VAL A 77 6.66 11.56 -12.23
C VAL A 77 6.42 11.90 -10.75
N PHE A 78 6.76 11.01 -9.82
CA PHE A 78 6.76 11.31 -8.41
C PHE A 78 7.68 12.50 -8.12
N PRO A 79 7.23 13.50 -7.35
CA PRO A 79 8.14 14.53 -6.86
C PRO A 79 9.17 13.92 -5.91
N PRO A 80 10.27 14.64 -5.59
CA PRO A 80 11.21 14.22 -4.57
C PRO A 80 10.48 13.90 -3.26
N MET A 81 10.74 12.70 -2.72
CA MET A 81 10.10 12.18 -1.52
C MET A 81 11.09 12.14 -0.37
N SER A 82 10.58 12.28 0.86
CA SER A 82 11.38 11.93 2.04
C SER A 82 11.72 10.43 2.05
N GLN A 83 12.77 10.03 2.76
CA GLN A 83 13.13 8.61 2.87
C GLN A 83 11.97 7.75 3.41
N ALA A 84 11.21 8.28 4.37
CA ALA A 84 10.06 7.58 4.94
C ALA A 84 8.90 7.43 3.94
N GLU A 85 8.63 8.48 3.16
CA GLU A 85 7.61 8.45 2.10
C GLU A 85 7.99 7.48 0.99
N ALA A 86 9.26 7.50 0.55
CA ALA A 86 9.78 6.60 -0.47
C ALA A 86 9.69 5.13 -0.03
N LEU A 87 10.05 4.80 1.22
CA LEU A 87 9.93 3.44 1.78
C LEU A 87 8.49 2.93 1.73
N LEU A 88 7.52 3.81 1.97
CA LEU A 88 6.09 3.48 2.03
C LEU A 88 5.34 3.78 0.73
N THR A 89 6.06 4.08 -0.35
CA THR A 89 5.53 4.20 -1.70
C THR A 89 5.97 3.00 -2.51
N ALA A 90 5.01 2.19 -2.97
CA ALA A 90 5.28 0.95 -3.66
C ALA A 90 5.88 1.23 -5.05
N GLN A 91 6.99 0.57 -5.39
CA GLN A 91 7.61 0.67 -6.71
C GLN A 91 6.78 0.02 -7.82
N PHE A 92 5.99 -1.01 -7.49
CA PHE A 92 5.02 -1.64 -8.41
C PHE A 92 3.58 -1.51 -7.92
N PRO A 93 2.59 -1.40 -8.82
CA PRO A 93 1.19 -1.32 -8.42
C PRO A 93 0.83 -2.52 -7.55
N PHE A 94 0.14 -2.27 -6.43
CA PHE A 94 -0.35 -3.32 -5.54
C PHE A 94 -1.83 -3.16 -5.21
N GLN A 95 -2.40 -1.99 -5.51
CA GLN A 95 -3.81 -1.68 -5.34
C GLN A 95 -4.27 -0.74 -6.45
N SER A 96 -5.57 -0.73 -6.72
CA SER A 96 -6.23 0.19 -7.65
C SER A 96 -7.62 0.56 -7.17
N CYS A 97 -8.18 1.63 -7.73
CA CYS A 97 -9.60 1.91 -7.60
C CYS A 97 -10.38 1.05 -8.61
N PRO A 98 -11.42 0.30 -8.20
CA PRO A 98 -12.18 -0.53 -9.14
C PRO A 98 -12.99 0.29 -10.16
N ASP A 99 -13.28 1.56 -9.89
CA ASP A 99 -14.07 2.41 -10.79
C ASP A 99 -13.20 3.24 -11.72
N CYS A 100 -12.24 3.98 -11.15
CA CYS A 100 -11.33 4.83 -11.95
C CYS A 100 -10.39 4.01 -12.85
N SER A 101 -9.97 2.81 -12.44
CA SER A 101 -9.09 1.98 -13.27
C SER A 101 -9.76 1.50 -14.56
N ARG A 102 -11.10 1.34 -14.58
CA ARG A 102 -11.85 1.01 -15.81
C ARG A 102 -11.76 2.11 -16.87
N GLN A 103 -11.43 3.33 -16.47
CA GLN A 103 -11.19 4.47 -17.37
C GLN A 103 -9.71 4.59 -17.78
N GLY A 104 -8.89 3.59 -17.44
CA GLY A 104 -7.45 3.56 -17.71
C GLY A 104 -6.61 4.42 -16.77
N LEU A 105 -7.19 5.00 -15.72
CA LEU A 105 -6.43 5.83 -14.78
C LEU A 105 -5.50 4.97 -13.91
N ALA A 106 -4.28 5.46 -13.70
CA ALA A 106 -3.39 5.01 -12.63
C ALA A 106 -2.83 6.22 -11.89
N LEU A 107 -3.09 6.31 -10.58
CA LEU A 107 -2.85 7.51 -9.79
C LEU A 107 -1.74 7.30 -8.76
N ARG A 108 -0.95 8.33 -8.50
CA ARG A 108 0.19 8.31 -7.58
C ARG A 108 -0.24 7.89 -6.18
N HIS A 109 -1.36 8.41 -5.68
CA HIS A 109 -1.82 8.02 -4.35
C HIS A 109 -2.09 6.52 -4.23
N TRP A 110 -2.42 5.80 -5.32
CA TRP A 110 -2.61 4.35 -5.25
C TRP A 110 -1.32 3.60 -4.91
N ARG A 111 -0.15 4.19 -5.17
CA ARG A 111 1.15 3.62 -4.79
C ARG A 111 1.47 3.79 -3.30
N ARG A 112 0.75 4.65 -2.57
CA ARG A 112 1.05 4.97 -1.17
C ARG A 112 0.46 3.89 -0.25
N ALA A 113 1.28 3.35 0.65
CA ALA A 113 0.88 2.32 1.60
C ALA A 113 -0.29 2.75 2.51
N TRP A 114 -0.41 4.04 2.79
CA TRP A 114 -1.48 4.62 3.60
C TRP A 114 -2.74 5.00 2.80
N ALA A 115 -2.72 5.00 1.47
CA ALA A 115 -3.91 5.34 0.71
C ALA A 115 -4.97 4.25 0.86
N PHE A 116 -6.16 4.62 1.34
CA PHE A 116 -7.23 3.66 1.62
C PHE A 116 -8.43 3.82 0.69
N ASP A 117 -8.83 5.06 0.43
CA ASP A 117 -9.90 5.41 -0.50
C ASP A 117 -9.33 6.20 -1.68
N CYS A 118 -9.96 6.08 -2.85
CA CYS A 118 -9.58 6.83 -4.04
C CYS A 118 -9.87 8.31 -3.82
N GLN A 119 -8.88 9.17 -4.02
CA GLN A 119 -9.02 10.62 -3.85
C GLN A 119 -9.90 11.28 -4.94
N ILE A 120 -10.17 10.57 -6.05
CA ILE A 120 -11.02 11.07 -7.14
C ILE A 120 -12.50 10.74 -6.92
N CYS A 121 -12.83 9.47 -6.63
CA CYS A 121 -14.23 9.01 -6.55
C CYS A 121 -14.68 8.57 -5.16
N GLY A 122 -13.79 8.51 -4.17
CA GLY A 122 -14.09 8.05 -2.82
C GLY A 122 -14.21 6.53 -2.66
N THR A 123 -14.24 5.75 -3.75
CA THR A 123 -14.29 4.28 -3.66
C THR A 123 -13.02 3.72 -3.02
N ARG A 124 -13.18 2.77 -2.10
CA ARG A 124 -12.07 2.08 -1.43
C ARG A 124 -11.12 1.42 -2.45
N LEU A 125 -9.82 1.62 -2.26
CA LEU A 125 -8.79 0.93 -3.04
C LEU A 125 -8.78 -0.56 -2.69
N VAL A 126 -8.61 -1.39 -3.71
CA VAL A 126 -8.58 -2.85 -3.59
C VAL A 126 -7.24 -3.39 -4.09
N SER A 127 -6.77 -4.49 -3.51
CA SER A 127 -5.56 -5.14 -4.02
C SER A 127 -5.78 -5.62 -5.44
N ILE A 128 -4.82 -5.38 -6.33
CA ILE A 128 -4.87 -5.88 -7.71
C ILE A 128 -4.69 -7.40 -7.79
N PHE A 129 -4.23 -8.01 -6.70
CA PHE A 129 -3.98 -9.45 -6.57
C PHE A 129 -5.07 -10.16 -5.75
N ALA A 130 -6.15 -9.46 -5.37
CA ALA A 130 -7.19 -10.06 -4.55
C ALA A 130 -7.92 -11.16 -5.32
N ILE A 131 -7.94 -12.37 -4.74
CA ILE A 131 -8.83 -13.45 -5.19
C ILE A 131 -10.25 -13.10 -4.70
N PRO A 132 -11.28 -13.18 -5.56
CA PRO A 132 -12.67 -12.80 -5.23
C PRO A 132 -13.28 -13.51 -4.01
N HIS A 133 -12.72 -14.66 -3.61
CA HIS A 133 -13.26 -15.52 -2.55
C HIS A 133 -12.56 -15.37 -1.19
N GLY A 134 -11.72 -14.34 -1.01
CA GLY A 134 -11.07 -14.08 0.28
C GLY A 134 -12.06 -13.64 1.37
N GLU A 135 -11.79 -14.03 2.62
CA GLU A 135 -12.54 -13.59 3.81
C GLU A 135 -12.78 -12.08 3.77
N LEU A 136 -14.05 -11.68 3.64
CA LEU A 136 -14.44 -10.28 3.66
C LEU A 136 -14.14 -9.70 5.04
N ALA A 137 -13.30 -8.68 5.09
CA ALA A 137 -13.04 -7.95 6.32
C ALA A 137 -14.35 -7.32 6.83
N SER A 138 -14.64 -7.48 8.12
CA SER A 138 -15.82 -6.85 8.73
C SER A 138 -15.76 -5.32 8.62
N GLU A 139 -16.92 -4.67 8.53
CA GLU A 139 -17.00 -3.21 8.41
C GLU A 139 -16.29 -2.48 9.56
N LYS A 140 -16.38 -3.03 10.79
CA LYS A 140 -15.65 -2.50 11.95
C LYS A 140 -14.13 -2.54 11.74
N LEU A 141 -13.60 -3.59 11.14
CA LEU A 141 -12.17 -3.71 10.84
C LEU A 141 -11.75 -2.75 9.74
N LEU A 142 -12.57 -2.62 8.68
CA LEU A 142 -12.35 -1.67 7.58
C LEU A 142 -12.33 -0.22 8.07
N HIS A 143 -13.29 0.16 8.91
CA HIS A 143 -13.33 1.49 9.51
C HIS A 143 -12.07 1.80 10.34
N ARG A 144 -11.60 0.83 11.14
CA ARG A 144 -10.33 0.97 11.90
C ARG A 144 -9.13 1.07 10.98
N ALA A 145 -9.09 0.28 9.90
CA ALA A 145 -8.02 0.34 8.91
C ALA A 145 -7.96 1.71 8.23
N ARG A 146 -9.10 2.28 7.82
CA ARG A 146 -9.21 3.63 7.27
C ARG A 146 -8.63 4.68 8.23
N ARG A 147 -8.99 4.63 9.52
CA ARG A 147 -8.41 5.53 10.53
C ARG A 147 -6.90 5.36 10.67
N GLY A 148 -6.42 4.12 10.65
CA GLY A 148 -4.99 3.82 10.76
C GLY A 148 -4.18 4.29 9.57
N ALA A 149 -4.76 4.18 8.36
CA ALA A 149 -4.26 4.82 7.15
C ALA A 149 -4.09 6.34 7.33
N GLY A 150 -5.11 7.04 7.83
CA GLY A 150 -5.02 8.47 8.13
C GLY A 150 -3.93 8.81 9.17
N HIS A 151 -3.77 8.00 10.22
CA HIS A 151 -2.66 8.19 11.17
C HIS A 151 -1.28 7.99 10.54
N LEU A 152 -1.15 7.02 9.62
CA LEU A 152 0.10 6.80 8.90
C LEU A 152 0.40 7.94 7.92
N GLU A 153 -0.61 8.42 7.19
CA GLU A 153 -0.50 9.58 6.32
C GLU A 153 -0.03 10.81 7.08
N LEU A 154 -0.67 11.13 8.21
CA LEU A 154 -0.28 12.25 9.06
C LEU A 154 1.14 12.11 9.59
N ALA A 155 1.58 10.90 9.96
CA ALA A 155 2.94 10.65 10.41
C ALA A 155 3.99 10.93 9.32
N ILE A 156 3.67 10.60 8.06
CA ILE A 156 4.51 10.87 6.90
C ILE A 156 4.50 12.35 6.54
N ALA A 157 3.32 12.96 6.43
CA ALA A 157 3.18 14.37 6.10
C ALA A 157 3.83 15.31 7.13
N SER A 158 3.78 14.96 8.42
CA SER A 158 4.45 15.71 9.49
C SER A 158 5.94 15.38 9.66
N ASN A 159 6.48 14.43 8.88
CA ASN A 159 7.82 13.89 9.03
C ASN A 159 8.17 13.49 10.50
N SER A 160 7.17 13.04 11.25
CA SER A 160 7.32 12.75 12.68
C SER A 160 7.89 11.36 12.88
N ALA A 161 9.20 11.29 13.14
CA ALA A 161 9.88 10.03 13.41
C ALA A 161 9.27 9.26 14.60
N ALA A 162 8.72 9.96 15.60
CA ALA A 162 8.07 9.33 16.74
C ALA A 162 6.74 8.66 16.35
N HIS A 163 5.89 9.36 15.60
CA HIS A 163 4.61 8.80 15.12
C HIS A 163 4.84 7.65 14.13
N LEU A 164 5.82 7.80 13.23
CA LEU A 164 6.18 6.75 12.29
C LEU A 164 6.70 5.51 13.01
N ARG A 165 7.61 5.66 13.98
CA ARG A 165 8.08 4.53 14.81
C ARG A 165 6.93 3.82 15.52
N ARG A 166 5.97 4.56 16.08
CA ARG A 166 4.79 3.97 16.73
C ARG A 166 3.94 3.19 15.74
N ALA A 167 3.65 3.75 14.57
CA ALA A 167 2.90 3.08 13.51
C ALA A 167 3.63 1.80 13.05
N MET A 168 4.93 1.88 12.81
CA MET A 168 5.75 0.75 12.39
C MET A 168 5.81 -0.36 13.46
N ARG A 169 5.85 -0.03 14.75
CA ARG A 169 5.73 -1.04 15.83
C ARG A 169 4.36 -1.74 15.80
N ALA A 170 3.29 -1.01 15.50
CA ALA A 170 1.96 -1.60 15.33
C ALA A 170 1.90 -2.54 14.12
N VAL A 171 2.58 -2.21 13.02
CA VAL A 171 2.70 -3.11 11.86
C VAL A 171 3.48 -4.36 12.22
N THR A 172 4.61 -4.26 12.92
CA THR A 172 5.36 -5.44 13.39
C THR A 172 4.51 -6.33 14.29
N PHE A 173 3.72 -5.73 15.17
CA PHE A 173 2.76 -6.44 16.01
C PHE A 173 1.70 -7.18 15.15
N ALA A 174 1.15 -6.52 14.15
CA ALA A 174 0.15 -7.10 13.25
C ALA A 174 0.70 -8.25 12.39
N MET A 175 1.91 -8.08 11.86
CA MET A 175 2.62 -9.11 11.08
C MET A 175 2.84 -10.38 11.89
N ALA A 176 3.27 -10.23 13.15
CA ALA A 176 3.45 -11.32 14.10
C ALA A 176 2.15 -12.14 14.21
N LEU A 177 1.01 -11.49 14.49
CA LEU A 177 -0.29 -12.16 14.61
C LEU A 177 -0.81 -12.80 13.31
N LYS A 178 -0.49 -12.22 12.16
CA LYS A 178 -0.89 -12.74 10.85
C LYS A 178 0.13 -13.70 10.24
N THR A 179 1.15 -14.10 11.02
CA THR A 179 2.24 -15.01 10.62
C THR A 179 2.96 -14.56 9.34
N VAL A 180 2.99 -13.25 9.10
CA VAL A 180 3.63 -12.63 7.94
C VAL A 180 5.09 -12.34 8.28
N ARG A 181 5.99 -12.79 7.39
CA ARG A 181 7.43 -12.51 7.46
C ARG A 181 7.79 -11.43 6.45
N GLY A 182 8.95 -10.79 6.65
CA GLY A 182 9.50 -9.79 5.73
C GLY A 182 9.51 -8.38 6.32
N ASP A 183 9.55 -7.38 5.44
CA ASP A 183 9.61 -5.97 5.82
C ASP A 183 8.22 -5.39 6.16
N LYS A 184 8.20 -4.31 6.96
CA LYS A 184 6.97 -3.61 7.36
C LYS A 184 6.28 -2.93 6.18
N ALA A 185 7.03 -2.33 5.27
CA ALA A 185 6.48 -1.74 4.05
C ALA A 185 5.84 -2.82 3.19
N PHE A 186 6.48 -3.99 3.05
CA PHE A 186 5.91 -5.14 2.36
C PHE A 186 4.57 -5.58 2.97
N ALA A 187 4.44 -5.62 4.29
CA ALA A 187 3.17 -5.97 4.95
C ALA A 187 2.03 -4.96 4.66
N LEU A 188 2.36 -3.67 4.54
CA LEU A 188 1.39 -2.62 4.19
C LEU A 188 1.06 -2.57 2.70
N GLN A 189 1.91 -3.16 1.85
CA GLN A 189 1.73 -3.28 0.41
C GLN A 189 1.37 -4.72 0.00
N HIS A 190 0.99 -5.55 0.97
CA HIS A 190 0.91 -6.99 0.80
C HIS A 190 -0.21 -7.39 -0.19
N PRO A 191 0.03 -8.34 -1.13
CA PRO A 191 -0.97 -8.77 -2.12
C PRO A 191 -2.27 -9.28 -1.50
N ARG A 192 -2.17 -9.98 -0.36
CA ARG A 192 -3.35 -10.42 0.42
C ARG A 192 -3.97 -9.24 1.18
N PRO A 193 -5.22 -8.83 0.87
CA PRO A 193 -5.83 -7.64 1.44
C PRO A 193 -6.01 -7.73 2.97
N GLY A 194 -6.28 -8.93 3.50
CA GLY A 194 -6.46 -9.14 4.94
C GLY A 194 -5.24 -8.79 5.79
N VAL A 195 -4.02 -8.99 5.26
CA VAL A 195 -2.78 -8.62 5.97
C VAL A 195 -2.68 -7.11 6.09
N ARG A 196 -2.83 -6.41 4.96
CA ARG A 196 -2.76 -4.95 4.89
C ARG A 196 -3.83 -4.28 5.77
N ILE A 197 -5.08 -4.71 5.63
CA ILE A 197 -6.22 -4.18 6.41
C ILE A 197 -5.94 -4.34 7.91
N PHE A 198 -5.43 -5.51 8.32
CA PHE A 198 -5.11 -5.76 9.73
C PHE A 198 -3.96 -4.89 10.23
N CYS A 199 -2.90 -4.71 9.42
CA CYS A 199 -1.78 -3.82 9.76
C CYS A 199 -2.23 -2.38 9.95
N LEU A 200 -3.05 -1.86 9.02
CA LEU A 200 -3.60 -0.50 9.14
C LEU A 200 -4.51 -0.38 10.37
N ALA A 201 -5.38 -1.36 10.63
CA ALA A 201 -6.23 -1.32 11.82
C ALA A 201 -5.43 -1.35 13.12
N ALA A 202 -4.30 -2.07 13.16
CA ALA A 202 -3.39 -2.06 14.30
C ALA A 202 -2.77 -0.69 14.55
N ILE A 203 -2.44 0.07 13.50
CA ILE A 203 -1.94 1.46 13.64
C ILE A 203 -2.96 2.33 14.36
N ALA A 204 -4.25 2.22 14.03
CA ALA A 204 -5.31 2.95 14.73
C ALA A 204 -5.43 2.51 16.20
N ALA A 205 -5.43 1.20 16.46
CA ALA A 205 -5.53 0.67 17.82
C ALA A 205 -4.37 1.14 18.72
N ALA A 206 -3.17 1.26 18.16
CA ALA A 206 -1.97 1.70 18.85
C ALA A 206 -1.99 3.19 19.27
N GLN A 207 -2.91 4.00 18.75
CA GLN A 207 -3.04 5.39 19.16
C GLN A 207 -3.76 5.53 20.50
N ALA A 208 -4.80 4.72 20.73
CA ALA A 208 -5.62 4.78 21.94
C ALA A 208 -5.10 3.86 23.06
N HIS A 209 -4.30 2.86 22.71
CA HIS A 209 -3.89 1.80 23.62
C HIS A 209 -2.42 1.46 23.45
N PRO A 210 -1.69 1.19 24.55
CA PRO A 210 -0.41 0.50 24.46
C PRO A 210 -0.56 -0.78 23.63
N LEU A 211 0.42 -1.10 22.79
CA LEU A 211 0.34 -2.21 21.83
C LEU A 211 0.01 -3.57 22.50
N ILE A 212 0.34 -3.73 23.77
CA ILE A 212 -0.11 -4.81 24.66
C ILE A 212 -1.63 -4.94 24.70
N LYS A 213 -2.33 -3.85 25.01
CA LYS A 213 -3.78 -3.87 25.17
C LYS A 213 -4.44 -4.14 23.83
N ALA A 214 -3.87 -3.66 22.72
CA ALA A 214 -4.32 -4.03 21.37
C ALA A 214 -4.12 -5.54 21.09
N ALA A 215 -3.03 -6.14 21.57
CA ALA A 215 -2.75 -7.57 21.46
C ALA A 215 -3.79 -8.47 22.14
N MET A 216 -4.25 -8.04 23.32
CA MET A 216 -5.22 -8.77 24.14
C MET A 216 -6.58 -8.95 23.45
N PHE A 217 -6.89 -8.17 22.41
CA PHE A 217 -8.12 -8.29 21.63
C PHE A 217 -8.00 -9.24 20.42
N SER A 218 -6.82 -9.83 20.16
CA SER A 218 -6.63 -10.80 19.09
C SER A 218 -6.77 -12.24 19.60
N ARG A 219 -7.63 -13.05 18.97
CA ARG A 219 -7.99 -14.41 19.42
C ARG A 219 -6.95 -15.50 19.11
N SER A 220 -5.83 -15.19 18.45
CA SER A 220 -4.84 -16.20 18.03
C SER A 220 -3.42 -15.61 17.99
N ILE A 221 -2.61 -15.91 19.01
CA ILE A 221 -1.16 -15.62 19.01
C ILE A 221 -0.44 -16.96 18.94
N ASP A 222 0.32 -17.21 17.87
CA ASP A 222 1.13 -18.42 17.72
C ASP A 222 2.55 -18.23 18.32
N GLY A 223 3.35 -19.30 18.31
CA GLY A 223 4.70 -19.28 18.89
C GLY A 223 5.67 -18.32 18.19
N PHE A 224 5.51 -18.12 16.88
CA PHE A 224 6.32 -17.16 16.12
C PHE A 224 5.93 -15.71 16.46
N ALA A 225 4.64 -15.43 16.54
CA ALA A 225 4.10 -14.15 16.96
C ALA A 225 4.61 -13.78 18.35
N ARG A 226 4.60 -14.74 19.28
CA ARG A 226 5.19 -14.63 20.61
C ARG A 226 6.66 -14.24 20.53
N ALA A 227 7.48 -14.97 19.78
CA ALA A 227 8.92 -14.68 19.66
C ALA A 227 9.21 -13.30 19.04
N ALA A 228 8.43 -12.88 18.04
CA ALA A 228 8.54 -11.53 17.45
C ALA A 228 8.20 -10.43 18.46
N LEU A 229 7.18 -10.65 19.30
CA LEU A 229 6.80 -9.72 20.38
C LEU A 229 7.87 -9.64 21.46
N LEU A 230 8.37 -10.79 21.93
CA LEU A 230 9.42 -10.83 22.94
C LEU A 230 10.71 -10.14 22.44
N ARG A 231 11.08 -10.28 21.16
CA ARG A 231 12.24 -9.59 20.58
C ARG A 231 12.04 -8.08 20.45
N THR A 232 10.87 -7.65 19.98
CA THR A 232 10.59 -6.23 19.71
C THR A 232 10.49 -5.42 21.01
N TYR A 233 10.01 -6.07 22.08
CA TYR A 233 9.76 -5.45 23.38
C TYR A 233 10.58 -6.07 24.51
N GLY A 234 11.74 -6.68 24.20
CA GLY A 234 12.56 -7.40 25.18
C GLY A 234 13.03 -6.55 26.37
N LYS A 235 12.99 -5.21 26.23
CA LYS A 235 13.30 -4.25 27.29
C LYS A 235 12.08 -3.83 28.13
N GLU A 236 10.91 -4.39 27.88
CA GLU A 236 9.64 -4.02 28.53
C GLU A 236 9.08 -5.25 29.28
N PRO A 237 9.55 -5.57 30.52
CA PRO A 237 9.26 -6.83 31.20
C PRO A 237 7.77 -7.09 31.51
N ARG A 238 6.98 -6.03 31.74
CA ARG A 238 5.51 -6.13 31.89
C ARG A 238 4.84 -6.62 30.60
N LEU A 239 5.46 -6.36 29.45
CA LEU A 239 4.98 -6.72 28.12
C LEU A 239 5.16 -8.22 27.86
N LEU A 240 6.31 -8.76 28.26
CA LEU A 240 6.62 -10.19 28.16
C LEU A 240 5.64 -11.04 29.00
N ALA A 241 5.34 -10.59 30.22
CA ALA A 241 4.39 -11.26 31.11
C ALA A 241 2.94 -11.30 30.55
N ALA A 242 2.49 -10.20 29.92
CA ALA A 242 1.17 -10.13 29.31
C ALA A 242 1.03 -11.03 28.07
N VAL A 243 2.06 -11.07 27.22
CA VAL A 243 2.12 -11.97 26.05
C VAL A 243 2.06 -13.44 26.49
N ASP A 244 2.78 -13.79 27.55
CA ASP A 244 2.76 -15.15 28.11
C ASP A 244 1.41 -15.55 28.69
N GLN A 245 0.68 -14.62 29.31
CA GLN A 245 -0.70 -14.88 29.76
C GLN A 245 -1.66 -15.14 28.60
N ILE A 246 -1.52 -14.43 27.47
CA ILE A 246 -2.37 -14.64 26.29
C ILE A 246 -2.13 -16.02 25.68
N VAL A 247 -0.87 -16.42 25.54
CA VAL A 247 -0.51 -17.75 25.01
C VAL A 247 -1.04 -18.86 25.91
N LYS A 248 -0.91 -18.70 27.24
CA LYS A 248 -1.49 -19.65 28.21
C LYS A 248 -3.02 -19.73 28.12
N ARG A 249 -3.71 -18.61 27.89
CA ARG A 249 -5.17 -18.58 27.73
C ARG A 249 -5.62 -19.26 26.44
N ASN A 250 -4.92 -19.04 25.34
CA ASN A 250 -5.23 -19.67 24.05
C ASN A 250 -4.97 -21.18 24.06
N LEU A 251 -3.89 -21.63 24.71
CA LEU A 251 -3.62 -23.06 24.94
C LEU A 251 -4.73 -23.72 25.76
N ARG A 252 -5.24 -23.05 26.80
CA ARG A 252 -6.39 -23.55 27.58
C ARG A 252 -7.68 -23.64 26.78
N SER A 253 -7.94 -22.66 25.90
CA SER A 253 -9.11 -22.65 25.03
C SER A 253 -9.04 -23.70 23.91
N ALA A 254 -7.84 -24.08 23.47
CA ALA A 254 -7.64 -25.12 22.46
C ALA A 254 -7.71 -26.55 23.05
N LEU A 255 -7.48 -26.69 24.36
CA LEU A 255 -7.55 -27.97 25.09
C LEU A 255 -8.94 -28.27 25.65
N LEU A 256 -9.90 -27.35 25.51
CA LEU A 256 -11.30 -27.55 25.87
C LEU A 256 -12.14 -27.46 24.59
N PRO A 257 -12.40 -28.58 23.88
CA PRO A 257 -13.47 -28.60 22.89
C PRO A 257 -14.79 -28.36 23.65
N GLU A 258 -15.72 -27.62 23.03
CA GLU A 258 -17.05 -27.30 23.55
C GLU A 258 -17.79 -28.57 24.00
N ALA A 259 -17.67 -28.89 25.29
CA ALA A 259 -18.71 -29.60 26.02
C ALA A 259 -19.53 -28.51 26.70
N GLU A 260 -20.84 -28.52 26.42
CA GLU A 260 -21.91 -27.70 27.00
C GLU A 260 -22.48 -26.60 26.08
N SER A 261 -23.43 -27.01 25.23
CA SER A 261 -24.76 -26.40 25.28
C SER A 261 -25.81 -27.51 25.16
N HIS A 262 -26.43 -27.82 26.31
CA HIS A 262 -27.52 -28.79 26.49
C HIS A 262 -28.87 -28.18 26.10
N ILE A 263 -29.83 -29.06 25.74
CA ILE A 263 -31.29 -29.01 25.99
C ILE A 263 -32.00 -27.67 25.72
#